data_AF-A0A7S1FC64-F1
#
_entry.id   AF-A0A7S1FC64-F1
#
_cell.length_a   1.000
_cell.length_b   1.000
_cell.length_c   1.000
_cell.angle_alpha   90.00
_cell.angle_beta   90.00
_cell.angle_gamma   90.00
#
_symmetry.space_group_name_H-M   'P 1'
#
loop_
_entity.id
_entity.type
_entity.pdbx_description
1 polymer ?
#
loop_
_entity_poly.entity_id
_entity_poly.type
_entity_poly.pdbx_seq_one_letter_code
_entity_poly.pdbx_strand_id
1 'polypeptide(L)'
;ICPGAVWAYNEGRMQSIPAQPHMELEPRVRQSHGEVGVKHHHGVDASVQWQKLPHISDQSALKEGILRLNDELIETESERAMRPPFGEFLLKCRLDFRECPEVDLLGAQSCLAQLSASQLVTVRSRLLDSEGESVRHKAHSHFINSLDECLWEKVVRQCWRPTACSVPPENDRMVQALGRTMALVLGVVQALARRPGTDSSCSAPTLLPDIWAISVTDPSVPTKLTALLNTRSLWVEMAEFDTFDFVREVDGGELTVL
;
A
#
# COMPACT_ATOMS: atom_id res chain seq x y z
N ILE A 1 -0.27 -15.80 16.73
CA ILE A 1 -0.37 -14.32 16.62
C ILE A 1 -1.41 -13.88 17.65
N CYS A 2 -1.07 -12.92 18.52
CA CYS A 2 -1.99 -12.44 19.56
C CYS A 2 -3.11 -11.58 18.95
N PRO A 3 -4.37 -11.67 19.41
CA PRO A 3 -5.41 -10.69 19.09
C PRO A 3 -4.96 -9.28 19.52
N GLY A 4 -5.19 -8.25 18.71
CA GLY A 4 -4.78 -6.86 18.99
C GLY A 4 -3.38 -6.47 18.51
N ALA A 5 -2.72 -7.26 17.66
CA ALA A 5 -1.39 -6.94 17.19
C ALA A 5 -1.41 -5.89 16.06
N VAL A 6 -0.78 -4.73 16.26
CA VAL A 6 -0.64 -3.65 15.26
C VAL A 6 0.59 -3.94 14.41
N TRP A 7 0.48 -4.20 13.11
CA TRP A 7 1.63 -4.57 12.27
C TRP A 7 2.32 -3.34 11.64
N ALA A 8 3.55 -3.47 11.09
CA ALA A 8 4.25 -2.37 10.39
C ALA A 8 5.03 -2.79 9.13
N TYR A 9 5.53 -1.90 8.24
CA TYR A 9 6.30 -2.02 6.98
C TYR A 9 7.04 -0.71 6.66
N ASN A 10 8.33 -0.67 6.96
CA ASN A 10 9.22 0.43 6.59
C ASN A 10 10.40 -0.17 5.81
N GLU A 11 10.64 0.31 4.58
CA GLU A 11 11.80 -0.07 3.74
C GLU A 11 12.07 -1.60 3.66
N GLY A 12 11.05 -2.42 3.37
CA GLY A 12 11.23 -3.87 3.23
C GLY A 12 11.23 -4.64 4.56
N ARG A 13 10.75 -4.05 5.66
CA ARG A 13 10.75 -4.64 7.01
C ARG A 13 9.40 -4.51 7.71
N MET A 14 8.75 -5.64 8.01
CA MET A 14 7.46 -5.70 8.73
C MET A 14 7.43 -6.10 10.23
N GLN A 15 6.56 -5.47 11.02
CA GLN A 15 6.42 -5.63 12.49
C GLN A 15 5.10 -6.25 12.96
N SER A 16 5.05 -6.72 14.21
CA SER A 16 3.86 -6.76 15.06
C SER A 16 4.12 -6.01 16.37
N ILE A 17 3.21 -5.14 16.79
CA ILE A 17 3.20 -4.45 18.08
C ILE A 17 2.23 -5.22 18.97
N PRO A 18 2.63 -5.64 20.18
CA PRO A 18 1.70 -6.28 21.10
C PRO A 18 0.59 -5.31 21.49
N ALA A 19 -0.66 -5.76 21.37
CA ALA A 19 -1.82 -5.05 21.92
C ALA A 19 -1.50 -4.62 23.35
N GLN A 20 -1.62 -3.32 23.66
CA GLN A 20 -1.64 -2.95 25.08
C GLN A 20 -2.85 -3.65 25.70
N PRO A 21 -2.69 -4.36 26.84
CA PRO A 21 -3.83 -4.92 27.52
C PRO A 21 -4.78 -3.76 27.82
N HIS A 22 -6.04 -3.90 27.39
CA HIS A 22 -7.13 -2.99 27.70
C HIS A 22 -7.01 -2.64 29.19
N MET A 23 -6.60 -1.42 29.52
CA MET A 23 -6.69 -0.93 30.88
C MET A 23 -8.19 -0.91 31.21
N GLU A 24 -8.65 -1.84 32.03
CA GLU A 24 -9.96 -1.76 32.66
C GLU A 24 -10.04 -0.39 33.35
N LEU A 25 -10.88 0.47 32.78
CA LEU A 25 -11.23 1.75 33.39
C LEU A 25 -11.97 1.44 34.69
N GLU A 26 -11.25 1.49 35.82
CA GLU A 26 -11.91 1.41 37.12
C GLU A 26 -12.98 2.52 37.23
N PRO A 27 -14.20 2.18 37.67
CA PRO A 27 -15.27 3.15 37.82
C PRO A 27 -14.92 4.16 38.93
N ARG A 28 -14.50 5.37 38.53
CA ARG A 28 -14.25 6.48 39.45
C ARG A 28 -15.56 6.92 40.12
N VAL A 29 -15.68 6.59 41.40
CA VAL A 29 -16.65 7.17 42.35
C VAL A 29 -16.48 8.69 42.40
N ARG A 30 -17.58 9.42 42.21
CA ARG A 30 -17.66 10.88 42.29
C ARG A 30 -17.34 11.38 43.70
N GLN A 31 -16.31 12.19 43.84
CA GLN A 31 -16.20 13.18 44.91
C GLN A 31 -15.89 14.56 44.34
N SER A 32 -16.58 15.55 44.89
CA SER A 32 -16.70 16.94 44.47
C SER A 32 -15.58 17.84 45.01
N HIS A 33 -15.32 18.90 44.23
CA HIS A 33 -14.56 20.12 44.51
C HIS A 33 -13.03 20.05 44.58
N GLY A 34 -12.40 20.82 43.69
CA GLY A 34 -11.00 21.24 43.80
C GLY A 34 -10.27 21.29 42.46
N GLU A 35 -9.99 22.51 42.00
CA GLU A 35 -8.91 22.91 41.08
C GLU A 35 -8.80 22.27 39.68
N VAL A 36 -8.93 23.13 38.66
CA VAL A 36 -8.64 22.86 37.25
C VAL A 36 -7.13 22.81 37.04
N GLY A 37 -6.53 21.68 37.40
CA GLY A 37 -5.18 21.31 36.96
C GLY A 37 -5.28 20.58 35.62
N VAL A 38 -4.81 21.21 34.53
CA VAL A 38 -4.61 20.54 33.25
C VAL A 38 -3.53 19.48 33.44
N LYS A 39 -3.95 18.23 33.64
CA LYS A 39 -3.04 17.09 33.68
C LYS A 39 -2.63 16.77 32.26
N HIS A 40 -1.43 17.20 31.88
CA HIS A 40 -0.75 16.66 30.69
C HIS A 40 -0.58 15.15 30.90
N HIS A 41 -1.38 14.36 30.19
CA HIS A 41 -1.16 12.93 30.09
C HIS A 41 0.24 12.71 29.52
N HIS A 42 1.14 12.18 30.33
CA HIS A 42 2.42 11.66 29.86
C HIS A 42 2.11 10.51 28.90
N GLY A 43 2.25 10.79 27.60
CA GLY A 43 2.23 9.77 26.57
C GLY A 43 3.26 8.71 26.91
N VAL A 44 2.81 7.47 27.00
CA VAL A 44 3.71 6.33 27.11
C VAL A 44 4.43 6.24 25.78
N ASP A 45 5.71 6.63 25.75
CA ASP A 45 6.63 6.43 24.62
C ASP A 45 6.86 4.93 24.42
N ALA A 46 5.88 4.25 23.81
CA ALA A 46 6.05 2.88 23.36
C ALA A 46 6.98 2.91 22.14
N SER A 47 8.26 2.62 22.35
CA SER A 47 9.22 2.53 21.24
C SER A 47 8.81 1.40 20.30
N VAL A 48 8.41 1.75 19.07
CA VAL A 48 8.07 0.79 18.01
C VAL A 48 9.38 0.17 17.45
N GLN A 49 9.53 -1.16 17.51
CA GLN A 49 10.82 -1.86 17.24
C GLN A 49 10.87 -2.66 15.92
N TRP A 50 11.06 -2.02 14.77
CA TRP A 50 11.05 -2.58 13.40
C TRP A 50 11.62 -4.01 13.20
N GLN A 51 10.81 -4.95 12.66
CA GLN A 51 11.15 -6.35 12.38
C GLN A 51 10.98 -6.58 10.86
N LYS A 52 11.58 -7.62 10.29
CA LYS A 52 11.41 -7.99 8.88
C LYS A 52 10.64 -9.29 8.81
N LEU A 53 9.65 -9.43 7.91
CA LEU A 53 9.04 -10.74 7.66
C LEU A 53 10.02 -11.59 6.85
N PRO A 54 10.64 -12.64 7.43
CA PRO A 54 11.74 -13.33 6.79
C PRO A 54 11.30 -14.17 5.57
N HIS A 55 10.00 -14.40 5.40
CA HIS A 55 9.45 -15.29 4.38
C HIS A 55 8.79 -14.58 3.20
N ILE A 56 8.69 -13.24 3.24
CA ILE A 56 8.05 -12.46 2.18
C ILE A 56 9.12 -11.53 1.62
N SER A 57 9.54 -11.77 0.38
CA SER A 57 10.42 -10.84 -0.33
C SER A 57 9.60 -9.67 -0.88
N ASP A 58 10.23 -8.50 -1.00
CA ASP A 58 9.59 -7.32 -1.60
C ASP A 58 9.10 -7.60 -3.02
N GLN A 59 9.84 -8.40 -3.79
CA GLN A 59 9.43 -8.79 -5.15
C GLN A 59 8.17 -9.67 -5.12
N SER A 60 8.08 -10.63 -4.20
CA SER A 60 6.90 -11.47 -4.05
C SER A 60 5.70 -10.66 -3.56
N ALA A 61 5.90 -9.77 -2.59
CA ALA A 61 4.86 -8.86 -2.11
C ALA A 61 4.39 -7.93 -3.23
N LEU A 62 5.30 -7.30 -3.97
CA LEU A 62 4.95 -6.42 -5.08
C LEU A 62 4.15 -7.18 -6.15
N LYS A 63 4.57 -8.40 -6.49
CA LYS A 63 3.86 -9.25 -7.44
C LYS A 63 2.43 -9.54 -7.01
N GLU A 64 2.25 -10.03 -5.79
CA GLU A 64 0.91 -10.32 -5.25
C GLU A 64 0.05 -9.08 -5.11
N GLY A 65 0.67 -7.94 -4.79
CA GLY A 65 0.02 -6.64 -4.70
C GLY A 65 -0.54 -6.15 -6.02
N ILE A 66 0.27 -6.24 -7.08
CA ILE A 66 -0.14 -5.86 -8.44
C ILE A 66 -1.25 -6.79 -8.94
N LEU A 67 -1.18 -8.10 -8.64
CA LEU A 67 -2.25 -9.03 -8.99
C LEU A 67 -3.56 -8.67 -8.27
N ARG A 68 -3.50 -8.34 -6.98
CA ARG A 68 -4.69 -7.89 -6.23
C ARG A 68 -5.24 -6.57 -6.77
N LEU A 69 -4.38 -5.60 -7.07
CA LEU A 69 -4.81 -4.35 -7.72
C LEU A 69 -5.49 -4.61 -9.06
N ASN A 70 -5.04 -5.63 -9.80
CA ASN A 70 -5.61 -5.98 -11.09
C ASN A 70 -7.05 -6.46 -10.92
N ASP A 71 -7.27 -7.35 -9.95
CA ASP A 71 -8.59 -7.91 -9.67
C ASP A 71 -9.58 -6.80 -9.26
N GLU A 72 -9.19 -5.93 -8.34
CA GLU A 72 -10.05 -4.84 -7.81
C GLU A 72 -10.34 -3.74 -8.86
N LEU A 73 -9.35 -3.34 -9.66
CA LEU A 73 -9.50 -2.25 -10.62
C LEU A 73 -10.22 -2.68 -11.91
N ILE A 74 -10.12 -3.95 -12.30
CA ILE A 74 -10.87 -4.48 -13.45
C ILE A 74 -12.37 -4.45 -13.18
N GLU A 75 -12.80 -4.81 -11.96
CA GLU A 75 -14.22 -4.78 -11.57
C GLU A 75 -14.82 -3.36 -11.66
N THR A 76 -14.00 -2.33 -11.47
CA THR A 76 -14.44 -0.93 -11.45
C THR A 76 -14.60 -0.32 -12.86
N GLU A 77 -13.88 -0.83 -13.87
CA GLU A 77 -13.72 -0.15 -15.18
C GLU A 77 -14.52 -0.73 -16.36
N SER A 78 -15.51 -1.59 -16.10
CA SER A 78 -16.21 -2.41 -17.10
C SER A 78 -16.89 -1.68 -18.30
N GLU A 79 -16.85 -0.35 -18.45
CA GLU A 79 -17.61 0.35 -19.50
C GLU A 79 -16.89 1.46 -20.29
N ARG A 80 -15.61 1.77 -20.05
CA ARG A 80 -14.92 2.82 -20.83
C ARG A 80 -14.17 2.24 -22.04
N ALA A 81 -14.81 2.32 -23.20
CA ALA A 81 -14.27 1.89 -24.48
C ALA A 81 -12.90 2.54 -24.81
N MET A 82 -11.92 1.71 -25.15
CA MET A 82 -10.59 2.11 -25.61
C MET A 82 -10.61 2.86 -26.95
N ARG A 83 -9.76 3.87 -27.08
CA ARG A 83 -9.41 4.54 -28.35
C ARG A 83 -7.91 4.88 -28.37
N PRO A 84 -7.00 3.89 -28.47
CA PRO A 84 -6.18 3.79 -29.69
C PRO A 84 -5.75 2.34 -30.07
N PRO A 85 -5.39 2.08 -31.34
CA PRO A 85 -5.02 0.75 -31.84
C PRO A 85 -3.76 0.15 -31.18
N PHE A 86 -2.82 0.98 -30.73
CA PHE A 86 -1.58 0.50 -30.09
C PHE A 86 -1.76 0.18 -28.59
N GLY A 87 -2.72 0.82 -27.92
CA GLY A 87 -3.15 0.40 -26.57
C GLY A 87 -3.75 -1.00 -26.61
N GLU A 88 -4.48 -1.31 -27.68
CA GLU A 88 -4.99 -2.65 -27.93
C GLU A 88 -3.85 -3.67 -28.11
N PHE A 89 -2.72 -3.30 -28.72
CA PHE A 89 -1.54 -4.17 -28.84
C PHE A 89 -0.92 -4.50 -27.48
N LEU A 90 -0.71 -3.49 -26.62
CA LEU A 90 -0.22 -3.67 -25.25
C LEU A 90 -1.17 -4.56 -24.42
N LEU A 91 -2.48 -4.36 -24.56
CA LEU A 91 -3.49 -5.04 -23.77
C LEU A 91 -3.86 -6.43 -24.30
N LYS A 92 -3.72 -6.67 -25.61
CA LYS A 92 -3.93 -7.99 -26.23
C LYS A 92 -2.79 -8.97 -26.03
N CYS A 93 -1.75 -8.59 -25.27
CA CYS A 93 -0.79 -9.57 -24.77
C CYS A 93 0.00 -10.29 -25.89
N ARG A 94 0.08 -9.70 -27.09
CA ARG A 94 0.87 -10.25 -28.21
C ARG A 94 2.35 -9.88 -28.13
N LEU A 95 2.70 -9.14 -27.09
CA LEU A 95 4.01 -8.59 -26.89
C LEU A 95 4.74 -9.57 -25.98
N ASP A 96 5.47 -10.50 -26.58
CA ASP A 96 6.55 -11.16 -25.85
C ASP A 96 7.57 -10.06 -25.53
N PHE A 97 7.49 -9.54 -24.31
CA PHE A 97 8.32 -8.42 -23.88
C PHE A 97 9.81 -8.74 -24.05
N ARG A 98 10.17 -10.03 -23.98
CA ARG A 98 11.55 -10.49 -24.16
C ARG A 98 12.02 -10.33 -25.61
N GLU A 99 11.13 -10.56 -26.57
CA GLU A 99 11.41 -10.49 -28.00
C GLU A 99 11.04 -9.13 -28.62
N CYS A 100 10.47 -8.21 -27.84
CA CYS A 100 10.01 -6.92 -28.33
C CYS A 100 11.19 -6.05 -28.81
N PRO A 101 11.18 -5.58 -30.06
CA PRO A 101 12.15 -4.62 -30.56
C PRO A 101 12.12 -3.31 -29.76
N GLU A 102 13.29 -2.67 -29.61
CA GLU A 102 13.43 -1.38 -28.91
C GLU A 102 12.55 -0.28 -29.54
N VAL A 103 12.43 -0.25 -30.87
CA VAL A 103 11.57 0.71 -31.59
C VAL A 103 10.09 0.59 -31.19
N ASP A 104 9.62 -0.64 -30.96
CA ASP A 104 8.23 -0.89 -30.57
C ASP A 104 8.00 -0.50 -29.10
N LEU A 105 8.99 -0.72 -28.22
CA LEU A 105 8.94 -0.25 -26.82
C LEU A 105 8.88 1.27 -26.73
N LEU A 106 9.68 1.98 -27.52
CA LEU A 106 9.66 3.44 -27.57
C LEU A 106 8.33 3.97 -28.10
N GLY A 107 7.76 3.34 -29.13
CA GLY A 107 6.42 3.66 -29.62
C GLY A 107 5.34 3.43 -28.56
N ALA A 108 5.41 2.30 -27.86
CA ALA A 108 4.50 1.93 -26.78
C ALA A 108 4.56 2.90 -25.59
N GLN A 109 5.75 3.43 -25.26
CA GLN A 109 5.94 4.31 -24.11
C GLN A 109 5.05 5.56 -24.17
N SER A 110 4.88 6.13 -25.37
CA SER A 110 3.98 7.28 -25.60
C SER A 110 2.50 6.96 -25.35
N CYS A 111 2.10 5.69 -25.38
CA CYS A 111 0.74 5.24 -25.15
C CYS A 111 0.42 5.03 -23.66
N LEU A 112 1.43 4.86 -22.80
CA LEU A 112 1.24 4.58 -21.38
C LEU A 112 0.39 5.65 -20.68
N ALA A 113 0.63 6.92 -20.99
CA ALA A 113 -0.13 8.04 -20.44
C ALA A 113 -1.63 8.01 -20.81
N GLN A 114 -2.02 7.29 -21.86
CA GLN A 114 -3.40 7.17 -22.33
C GLN A 114 -4.14 5.96 -21.72
N LEU A 115 -3.40 5.00 -21.17
CA LEU A 115 -3.99 3.80 -20.57
C LEU A 115 -4.63 4.11 -19.22
N SER A 116 -5.75 3.48 -18.88
CA SER A 116 -6.35 3.60 -17.55
C SER A 116 -5.50 2.92 -16.46
N ALA A 117 -5.86 3.12 -15.19
CA ALA A 117 -5.15 2.48 -14.08
C ALA A 117 -5.23 0.94 -14.20
N SER A 118 -6.43 0.40 -14.46
CA SER A 118 -6.62 -1.05 -14.63
C SER A 118 -5.77 -1.61 -15.79
N GLN A 119 -5.69 -0.88 -16.90
CA GLN A 119 -4.91 -1.26 -18.08
C GLN A 119 -3.41 -1.28 -17.78
N LEU A 120 -2.90 -0.26 -17.09
CA LEU A 120 -1.51 -0.20 -16.66
C LEU A 120 -1.17 -1.34 -15.70
N VAL A 121 -2.07 -1.64 -14.74
CA VAL A 121 -1.91 -2.78 -13.82
C VAL A 121 -1.91 -4.10 -14.58
N THR A 122 -2.82 -4.29 -15.54
CA THR A 122 -2.86 -5.48 -16.39
C THR A 122 -1.55 -5.65 -17.17
N VAL A 123 -1.04 -4.60 -17.81
CA VAL A 123 0.25 -4.64 -18.51
C VAL A 123 1.36 -4.99 -17.53
N ARG A 124 1.42 -4.32 -16.37
CA ARG A 124 2.45 -4.56 -15.37
C ARG A 124 2.44 -5.97 -14.82
N SER A 125 1.26 -6.52 -14.52
CA SER A 125 1.09 -7.86 -13.98
C SER A 125 1.74 -8.94 -14.85
N ARG A 126 1.67 -8.76 -16.18
CA ARG A 126 2.26 -9.67 -17.17
C ARG A 126 3.77 -9.52 -17.29
N LEU A 127 4.29 -8.33 -17.00
CA LEU A 127 5.73 -8.07 -17.03
C LEU A 127 6.48 -8.59 -15.80
N LEU A 128 5.77 -8.86 -14.69
CA LEU A 128 6.38 -9.35 -13.45
C LEU A 128 7.16 -10.65 -13.62
N ASP A 129 6.70 -11.55 -14.49
CA ASP A 129 7.38 -12.83 -14.76
C ASP A 129 8.62 -12.66 -15.65
N SER A 130 8.82 -11.47 -16.24
CA SER A 130 9.95 -11.16 -17.12
C SER A 130 11.08 -10.40 -16.44
N GLU A 131 10.87 -9.86 -15.23
CA GLU A 131 11.85 -9.02 -14.53
C GLU A 131 13.16 -9.72 -14.17
N GLY A 132 13.13 -11.04 -13.96
CA GLY A 132 14.35 -11.81 -13.64
C GLY A 132 15.37 -11.85 -14.79
N GLU A 133 14.94 -11.62 -16.03
CA GLU A 133 15.76 -11.77 -17.24
C GLU A 133 15.89 -10.46 -18.05
N SER A 134 14.93 -9.53 -17.91
CA SER A 134 14.87 -8.25 -18.66
C SER A 134 15.92 -7.21 -18.27
N VAL A 135 16.70 -7.44 -17.20
CA VAL A 135 17.77 -6.55 -16.71
C VAL A 135 18.89 -6.34 -17.75
N ARG A 136 18.90 -7.10 -18.85
CA ARG A 136 19.97 -7.08 -19.85
C ARG A 136 19.84 -5.97 -20.90
N HIS A 137 18.71 -5.29 -21.02
CA HIS A 137 18.48 -4.28 -22.06
C HIS A 137 17.94 -2.96 -21.49
N LYS A 138 18.63 -1.84 -21.77
CA LYS A 138 18.28 -0.50 -21.27
C LYS A 138 16.87 -0.05 -21.66
N ALA A 139 16.43 -0.39 -22.88
CA ALA A 139 15.10 -0.05 -23.37
C ALA A 139 13.98 -0.68 -22.54
N HIS A 140 14.12 -1.95 -22.15
CA HIS A 140 13.15 -2.64 -21.30
C HIS A 140 13.07 -2.02 -19.91
N SER A 141 14.21 -1.73 -19.28
CA SER A 141 14.23 -1.03 -17.98
C SER A 141 13.58 0.36 -18.06
N HIS A 142 13.86 1.12 -19.12
CA HIS A 142 13.25 2.43 -19.32
C HIS A 142 11.73 2.33 -19.51
N PHE A 143 11.26 1.36 -20.30
CA PHE A 143 9.84 1.11 -20.48
C PHE A 143 9.14 0.73 -19.17
N ILE A 144 9.72 -0.19 -18.38
CA ILE A 144 9.18 -0.58 -17.07
C ILE A 144 9.12 0.63 -16.13
N ASN A 145 10.15 1.45 -16.09
CA ASN A 145 10.16 2.65 -15.25
C ASN A 145 9.02 3.60 -15.65
N SER A 146 8.84 3.91 -16.93
CA SER A 146 7.75 4.78 -17.35
C SER A 146 6.36 4.15 -17.19
N LEU A 147 6.26 2.83 -17.30
CA LEU A 147 5.05 2.11 -16.95
C LEU A 147 4.73 2.30 -15.47
N ASP A 148 5.70 2.11 -14.59
CA ASP A 148 5.55 2.30 -13.13
C ASP A 148 5.20 3.75 -12.78
N GLU A 149 5.84 4.74 -13.42
CA GLU A 149 5.52 6.16 -13.25
C GLU A 149 4.05 6.46 -13.55
N CYS A 150 3.57 6.08 -14.74
CA CYS A 150 2.18 6.27 -15.15
C CYS A 150 1.22 5.46 -14.27
N LEU A 151 1.61 4.24 -13.89
CA LEU A 151 0.81 3.32 -13.11
C LEU A 151 0.53 3.90 -11.71
N TRP A 152 1.58 4.25 -10.97
CA TRP A 152 1.43 4.73 -9.60
C TRP A 152 0.72 6.06 -9.54
N GLU A 153 0.93 6.94 -10.52
CA GLU A 153 0.15 8.18 -10.64
C GLU A 153 -1.35 7.91 -10.68
N LYS A 154 -1.79 7.00 -11.56
CA LYS A 154 -3.22 6.74 -11.75
C LYS A 154 -3.83 5.95 -10.60
N VAL A 155 -3.12 4.95 -10.09
CA VAL A 155 -3.57 4.15 -8.94
C VAL A 155 -3.75 5.03 -7.71
N VAL A 156 -2.73 5.83 -7.35
CA VAL A 156 -2.82 6.70 -6.18
C VAL A 156 -3.94 7.72 -6.34
N ARG A 157 -4.06 8.38 -7.48
CA ARG A 157 -5.15 9.35 -7.70
C ARG A 157 -6.54 8.74 -7.64
N GLN A 158 -6.69 7.51 -8.12
CA GLN A 158 -7.97 6.79 -8.08
C GLN A 158 -8.32 6.33 -6.66
N CYS A 159 -7.32 5.89 -5.89
CA CYS A 159 -7.52 5.39 -4.53
C CYS A 159 -7.51 6.51 -3.47
N TRP A 160 -7.00 7.70 -3.80
CA TRP A 160 -6.90 8.79 -2.85
C TRP A 160 -8.28 9.30 -2.43
N ARG A 161 -8.52 9.30 -1.12
CA ARG A 161 -9.76 9.78 -0.51
C ARG A 161 -9.53 11.17 0.09
N PRO A 162 -10.07 12.24 -0.52
CA PRO A 162 -9.98 13.57 0.07
C PRO A 162 -10.92 13.66 1.28
N THR A 163 -10.33 13.80 2.46
CA THR A 163 -11.04 14.11 3.72
C THR A 163 -10.67 15.53 4.18
N ALA A 164 -11.31 16.02 5.25
CA ALA A 164 -10.98 17.33 5.82
C ALA A 164 -9.54 17.41 6.38
N CYS A 165 -8.94 16.28 6.73
CA CYS A 165 -7.59 16.18 7.28
C CYS A 165 -6.57 15.65 6.26
N SER A 166 -7.02 15.24 5.07
CA SER A 166 -6.13 14.67 4.08
C SER A 166 -5.42 15.74 3.26
N VAL A 167 -4.10 15.56 3.12
CA VAL A 167 -3.28 16.35 2.21
C VAL A 167 -3.10 15.60 0.88
N PRO A 168 -3.20 16.26 -0.29
CA PRO A 168 -2.86 15.59 -1.55
C PRO A 168 -1.37 15.25 -1.58
N PRO A 169 -0.96 14.15 -2.25
CA PRO A 169 0.45 13.88 -2.48
C PRO A 169 1.04 14.98 -3.38
N GLU A 170 2.06 15.67 -2.88
CA GLU A 170 2.51 16.95 -3.45
C GLU A 170 3.34 16.82 -4.72
N ASN A 171 4.08 15.71 -4.87
CA ASN A 171 5.03 15.54 -5.96
C ASN A 171 5.05 14.10 -6.50
N ASP A 172 5.56 13.94 -7.72
CA ASP A 172 5.55 12.66 -8.44
C ASP A 172 6.34 11.56 -7.72
N ARG A 173 7.41 11.91 -6.99
CA ARG A 173 8.21 10.92 -6.24
C ARG A 173 7.41 10.35 -5.07
N MET A 174 6.69 11.21 -4.35
CA MET A 174 5.80 10.80 -3.27
C MET A 174 4.66 9.91 -3.80
N VAL A 175 4.07 10.28 -4.93
CA VAL A 175 3.04 9.48 -5.60
C VAL A 175 3.57 8.10 -5.99
N GLN A 176 4.77 8.02 -6.56
CA GLN A 176 5.40 6.75 -6.91
C GLN A 176 5.71 5.90 -5.66
N ALA A 177 6.29 6.51 -4.63
CA ALA A 177 6.61 5.83 -3.38
C ALA A 177 5.34 5.30 -2.72
N LEU A 178 4.29 6.11 -2.65
CA LEU A 178 2.99 5.74 -2.09
C LEU A 178 2.35 4.59 -2.87
N GLY A 179 2.24 4.69 -4.20
CA GLY A 179 1.63 3.66 -5.04
C GLY A 179 2.37 2.32 -4.94
N ARG A 180 3.70 2.34 -4.94
CA ARG A 180 4.52 1.15 -4.74
C ARG A 180 4.33 0.56 -3.33
N THR A 181 4.33 1.39 -2.30
CA THR A 181 4.09 0.94 -0.92
C THR A 181 2.71 0.31 -0.80
N MET A 182 1.66 0.92 -1.36
CA MET A 182 0.31 0.33 -1.38
C MET A 182 0.31 -1.08 -1.98
N ALA A 183 0.93 -1.26 -3.14
CA ALA A 183 1.05 -2.59 -3.76
C ALA A 183 1.77 -3.58 -2.83
N LEU A 184 2.88 -3.19 -2.20
CA LEU A 184 3.60 -4.04 -1.26
C LEU A 184 2.73 -4.47 -0.07
N VAL A 185 1.97 -3.55 0.53
CA VAL A 185 1.03 -3.88 1.62
C VAL A 185 -0.03 -4.87 1.16
N LEU A 186 -0.65 -4.61 0.01
CA LEU A 186 -1.70 -5.46 -0.54
C LEU A 186 -1.19 -6.89 -0.76
N GLY A 187 0.03 -7.05 -1.27
CA GLY A 187 0.63 -8.36 -1.49
C GLY A 187 1.10 -9.05 -0.22
N VAL A 188 1.57 -8.29 0.78
CA VAL A 188 1.81 -8.80 2.13
C VAL A 188 0.52 -9.39 2.71
N VAL A 189 -0.60 -8.63 2.65
CA VAL A 189 -1.89 -9.08 3.17
C VAL A 189 -2.32 -10.36 2.46
N GLN A 190 -2.13 -10.43 1.14
CA GLN A 190 -2.42 -11.62 0.34
C GLN A 190 -1.55 -12.82 0.76
N ALA A 191 -0.25 -12.62 0.94
CA ALA A 191 0.69 -13.67 1.33
C ALA A 191 0.43 -14.20 2.74
N LEU A 192 0.07 -13.32 3.68
CA LEU A 192 -0.32 -13.70 5.03
C LEU A 192 -1.65 -14.47 5.04
N ALA A 193 -2.64 -14.03 4.27
CA ALA A 193 -3.93 -14.70 4.15
C ALA A 193 -3.84 -16.11 3.55
N ARG A 194 -2.87 -16.35 2.65
CA ARG A 194 -2.67 -17.67 2.03
C ARG A 194 -1.97 -18.69 2.93
N ARG A 195 -1.32 -18.28 4.02
CA ARG A 195 -0.55 -19.19 4.87
C ARG A 195 -1.53 -20.08 5.66
N PRO A 196 -1.74 -21.35 5.27
CA PRO A 196 -2.59 -22.24 6.05
C PRO A 196 -1.88 -22.49 7.38
N GLY A 197 -2.58 -22.34 8.50
CA GLY A 197 -2.02 -22.49 9.85
C GLY A 197 -1.26 -23.80 9.96
N THR A 198 0.07 -23.73 9.91
CA THR A 198 0.90 -24.91 9.73
C THR A 198 0.96 -25.80 10.97
N ASP A 199 0.44 -25.36 12.11
CA ASP A 199 0.44 -26.14 13.34
C ASP A 199 -1.00 -26.39 13.81
N SER A 200 -1.40 -27.66 13.67
CA SER A 200 -2.76 -28.22 13.77
C SER A 200 -3.33 -28.30 15.19
N SER A 201 -3.28 -27.22 15.98
CA SER A 201 -4.05 -27.19 17.23
C SER A 201 -4.50 -25.79 17.62
N CYS A 202 -5.72 -25.45 17.23
CA CYS A 202 -6.59 -24.52 17.95
C CYS A 202 -6.25 -23.01 17.98
N SER A 203 -5.59 -22.45 16.96
CA SER A 203 -5.57 -20.98 16.80
C SER A 203 -6.61 -20.55 15.77
N ALA A 204 -7.57 -19.73 16.21
CA ALA A 204 -8.56 -19.07 15.35
C ALA A 204 -7.86 -18.38 14.15
N PRO A 205 -8.53 -18.27 12.97
CA PRO A 205 -7.99 -17.54 11.84
C PRO A 205 -7.58 -16.14 12.29
N THR A 206 -6.32 -15.78 12.05
CA THR A 206 -5.83 -14.45 12.39
C THR A 206 -6.48 -13.48 11.40
N LEU A 207 -7.45 -12.70 11.88
CA LEU A 207 -8.04 -11.62 11.10
C LEU A 207 -6.96 -10.55 10.93
N LEU A 208 -6.61 -10.25 9.68
CA LEU A 208 -5.75 -9.12 9.37
C LEU A 208 -6.58 -7.83 9.44
N PRO A 209 -6.00 -6.72 9.89
CA PRO A 209 -6.69 -5.44 9.93
C PRO A 209 -6.99 -4.96 8.51
N ASP A 210 -8.13 -4.28 8.34
CA ASP A 210 -8.50 -3.68 7.06
C ASP A 210 -7.69 -2.40 6.80
N ILE A 211 -7.32 -1.65 7.86
CA ILE A 211 -6.65 -0.35 7.79
C ILE A 211 -5.20 -0.44 8.28
N TRP A 212 -4.29 0.05 7.43
CA TRP A 212 -2.85 0.04 7.65
C TRP A 212 -2.36 1.49 7.59
N ALA A 213 -1.68 2.02 8.61
CA ALA A 213 -0.84 3.19 8.40
C ALA A 213 0.35 2.78 7.52
N ILE A 214 0.93 3.67 6.74
CA ILE A 214 2.11 3.44 5.89
C ILE A 214 3.01 4.67 5.91
N SER A 215 4.29 4.48 6.14
CA SER A 215 5.30 5.53 6.06
C SER A 215 5.73 5.69 4.60
N VAL A 216 5.59 6.90 4.09
CA VAL A 216 6.05 7.27 2.76
C VAL A 216 7.34 8.06 2.91
N THR A 217 8.47 7.44 2.55
CA THR A 217 9.76 8.12 2.50
C THR A 217 9.89 8.91 1.22
N ASP A 218 9.91 10.25 1.35
CA ASP A 218 10.37 11.15 0.30
C ASP A 218 11.75 11.69 0.69
N PRO A 219 12.84 11.38 -0.04
CA PRO A 219 14.18 11.87 0.30
C PRO A 219 14.31 13.41 0.21
N SER A 220 13.35 14.09 -0.42
CA SER A 220 13.32 15.55 -0.50
C SER A 220 12.61 16.22 0.68
N VAL A 221 11.85 15.46 1.48
CA VAL A 221 11.09 15.99 2.62
C VAL A 221 11.66 15.42 3.92
N PRO A 222 12.10 16.26 4.88
CA PRO A 222 12.70 15.78 6.12
C PRO A 222 11.67 15.15 7.08
N THR A 223 10.39 15.49 6.93
CA THR A 223 9.30 14.94 7.72
C THR A 223 8.79 13.64 7.10
N LYS A 224 8.65 12.61 7.93
CA LYS A 224 8.01 11.36 7.50
C LYS A 224 6.52 11.59 7.35
N LEU A 225 6.02 11.41 6.14
CA LEU A 225 4.60 11.41 5.88
C LEU A 225 4.03 10.02 6.19
N THR A 226 2.83 10.01 6.76
CA THR A 226 2.09 8.78 7.03
C THR A 226 0.80 8.80 6.23
N ALA A 227 0.47 7.69 5.59
CA ALA A 227 -0.82 7.49 4.96
C ALA A 227 -1.59 6.40 5.69
N LEU A 228 -2.92 6.45 5.68
CA LEU A 228 -3.79 5.34 5.99
C LEU A 228 -4.23 4.66 4.71
N LEU A 229 -4.01 3.36 4.60
CA LEU A 229 -4.43 2.51 3.51
C LEU A 229 -5.49 1.54 4.03
N ASN A 230 -6.70 1.63 3.49
CA ASN A 230 -7.70 0.59 3.65
C ASN A 230 -7.54 -0.44 2.55
N THR A 231 -7.05 -1.61 2.92
CA THR A 231 -6.73 -2.69 1.98
C THR A 231 -7.98 -3.38 1.44
N ARG A 232 -9.11 -3.29 2.13
CA ARG A 232 -10.37 -3.92 1.73
C ARG A 232 -11.19 -3.06 0.77
N SER A 233 -11.33 -1.77 1.06
CA SER A 233 -12.06 -0.82 0.21
C SER A 233 -11.15 -0.08 -0.78
N LEU A 234 -9.86 -0.40 -0.77
CA LEU A 234 -8.83 0.16 -1.65
C LEU A 234 -8.85 1.69 -1.72
N TRP A 235 -8.74 2.34 -0.56
CA TRP A 235 -8.55 3.79 -0.49
C TRP A 235 -7.34 4.15 0.34
N VAL A 236 -6.77 5.33 0.06
CA VAL A 236 -5.62 5.87 0.77
C VAL A 236 -5.85 7.32 1.19
N GLU A 237 -5.44 7.65 2.40
CA GLU A 237 -5.54 8.99 2.99
C GLU A 237 -4.17 9.41 3.50
N MET A 238 -3.63 10.50 2.98
CA MET A 238 -2.36 11.06 3.45
C MET A 238 -2.63 12.05 4.57
N ALA A 239 -1.87 11.98 5.67
CA ALA A 239 -2.01 12.88 6.80
C ALA A 239 -0.66 13.35 7.37
N GLU A 240 -0.65 14.56 7.90
CA GLU A 240 0.49 15.05 8.69
C GLU A 240 0.44 14.41 10.08
N PHE A 241 1.51 13.71 10.46
CA PHE A 241 1.58 12.91 11.69
C PHE A 241 1.21 13.71 12.94
N ASP A 242 1.59 14.99 13.00
CA ASP A 242 1.40 15.84 14.18
C ASP A 242 -0.05 16.29 14.39
N THR A 243 -0.90 16.17 13.37
CA THR A 243 -2.30 16.65 13.42
C THR A 243 -3.32 15.51 13.42
N PHE A 244 -2.87 14.29 13.17
CA PHE A 244 -3.75 13.19 12.86
C PHE A 244 -4.06 12.32 14.08
N ASP A 245 -5.33 12.29 14.48
CA ASP A 245 -5.82 11.38 15.52
C ASP A 245 -6.11 10.00 14.92
N PHE A 246 -5.06 9.18 14.88
CA PHE A 246 -5.12 7.79 14.41
C PHE A 246 -6.16 6.94 15.15
N VAL A 247 -6.47 7.24 16.42
CA VAL A 247 -7.43 6.46 17.21
C VAL A 247 -8.85 6.70 16.72
N ARG A 248 -9.15 7.95 16.34
CA ARG A 248 -10.47 8.33 15.85
C ARG A 248 -10.78 7.72 14.49
N GLU A 249 -9.84 7.75 13.55
CA GLU A 249 -10.11 7.35 12.15
C GLU A 249 -10.24 5.85 11.94
N VAL A 250 -9.76 5.05 12.89
CA VAL A 250 -9.86 3.58 12.80
C VAL A 250 -11.19 3.09 13.42
N ASP A 251 -12.02 4.00 13.95
CA ASP A 251 -13.35 3.73 14.54
C ASP A 251 -13.33 2.56 15.56
N GLY A 252 -12.25 2.46 16.35
CA GLY A 252 -12.03 1.38 17.30
C GLY A 252 -11.53 0.05 16.72
N GLY A 253 -11.21 0.01 15.42
CA GLY A 253 -10.54 -1.12 14.77
C GLY A 253 -9.05 -1.23 15.12
N GLU A 254 -8.43 -2.33 14.70
CA GLU A 254 -6.98 -2.51 14.80
C GLU A 254 -6.27 -1.66 13.75
N LEU A 255 -5.53 -0.63 14.17
CA LEU A 255 -4.58 0.05 13.30
C LEU A 255 -3.36 -0.84 13.13
N THR A 256 -2.61 -0.62 12.07
CA THR A 256 -1.40 -1.36 11.80
C THR A 256 -0.44 -0.41 11.11
N VAL A 257 0.46 0.19 11.87
CA VAL A 257 1.36 1.25 11.40
C VAL A 257 2.50 0.66 10.64
N LEU A 258 2.50 0.73 9.31
CA LEU A 258 3.60 0.35 8.46
C LEU A 258 4.72 1.36 8.28
#